data_AF-A0A7J5MV74-F1
#
_entry.id   AF-A0A7J5MV74-F1
#
_cell.length_a   1.000
_cell.length_b   1.000
_cell.length_c   1.000
_cell.angle_alpha   90.00
_cell.angle_beta   90.00
_cell.angle_gamma   90.00
#
_symmetry.space_group_name_H-M   'P 1'
#
loop_
_entity.id
_entity.type
_entity.pdbx_description
1 polymer ?
#
loop_
_entity_poly.entity_id
_entity_poly.type
_entity_poly.pdbx_seq_one_letter_code
_entity_poly.pdbx_strand_id
1 'polypeptide(L)'
;MMRTMDKRTLDYDLMPDTVLYDVFYESGTMLGGAYVARMRAATDAFERERWRRALSGLDSERASIVYDDRKGQIAAKRRWDAERKALVAADGRK
;
A
#
# COMPACT_ATOMS: atom_id res chain seq x y z
N MET A 1 -20.02 -15.67 -27.34
CA MET A 1 -19.83 -15.95 -25.90
C MET A 1 -19.16 -14.72 -25.30
N MET A 2 -19.93 -13.84 -24.67
CA MET A 2 -19.45 -12.56 -24.16
C MET A 2 -19.02 -12.79 -22.70
N ARG A 3 -17.70 -12.86 -22.45
CA ARG A 3 -17.17 -12.88 -21.09
C ARG A 3 -17.53 -11.53 -20.46
N THR A 4 -18.45 -11.54 -19.51
CA THR A 4 -18.61 -10.46 -18.54
C THR A 4 -17.28 -10.28 -17.85
N MET A 5 -16.52 -9.25 -18.23
CA MET A 5 -15.35 -8.83 -17.48
C MET A 5 -15.85 -8.30 -16.14
N ASP A 6 -15.62 -9.08 -15.09
CA ASP A 6 -15.72 -8.65 -13.71
C ASP A 6 -14.89 -7.37 -13.52
N LYS A 7 -15.30 -6.51 -12.58
CA LYS A 7 -14.76 -5.17 -12.36
C LYS A 7 -13.25 -5.23 -12.06
N ARG A 8 -12.46 -5.10 -13.13
CA ARG A 8 -11.03 -4.72 -13.19
C ARG A 8 -10.16 -5.30 -12.07
N THR A 9 -9.97 -6.61 -12.07
CA THR A 9 -8.70 -7.15 -11.54
C THR A 9 -7.61 -6.63 -12.46
N LEU A 10 -6.82 -5.65 -11.99
CA LEU A 10 -5.68 -5.15 -12.75
C LEU A 10 -4.74 -6.32 -13.00
N ASP A 11 -4.53 -6.64 -14.28
CA ASP A 11 -3.55 -7.63 -14.68
C ASP A 11 -2.17 -6.95 -14.65
N TYR A 12 -1.54 -7.03 -13.48
CA TYR A 12 -0.21 -6.45 -13.28
C TYR A 12 0.84 -7.10 -14.16
N ASP A 13 0.63 -8.31 -14.67
CA ASP A 13 1.60 -9.01 -15.51
C ASP A 13 1.65 -8.42 -16.93
N LEU A 14 0.60 -7.71 -17.35
CA LEU A 14 0.53 -7.05 -18.66
C LEU A 14 0.93 -5.56 -18.63
N MET A 15 1.24 -5.00 -17.46
CA MET A 15 1.59 -3.58 -17.33
C MET A 15 3.05 -3.30 -17.74
N PRO A 16 3.34 -2.19 -18.43
CA PRO A 16 4.72 -1.70 -18.56
C PRO A 16 5.36 -1.53 -17.18
N ASP A 17 6.66 -1.83 -17.05
CA ASP A 17 7.35 -1.76 -15.75
C ASP A 17 7.32 -0.36 -15.14
N THR A 18 7.36 0.70 -15.95
CA THR A 18 7.22 2.08 -15.48
C THR A 18 5.85 2.35 -14.83
N VAL A 19 4.78 1.88 -15.48
CA VAL A 19 3.41 2.00 -14.96
C VAL A 19 3.24 1.15 -13.70
N LEU A 20 3.81 -0.05 -13.67
CA LEU A 20 3.78 -0.89 -12.48
C LEU A 20 4.49 -0.21 -11.30
N TYR A 21 5.65 0.40 -11.56
CA TYR A 21 6.41 1.14 -10.55
C TYR A 21 5.58 2.30 -9.97
N ASP A 22 4.93 3.10 -10.82
CA ASP A 22 4.06 4.20 -10.38
C ASP A 22 2.90 3.70 -9.50
N VAL A 23 2.22 2.63 -9.92
CA VAL A 23 1.08 2.06 -9.21
C VAL A 23 1.51 1.41 -7.87
N PHE A 24 2.68 0.77 -7.84
CA PHE A 24 3.32 0.28 -6.62
C PHE A 24 3.64 1.44 -5.66
N TYR A 25 4.28 2.50 -6.16
CA TYR A 25 4.71 3.65 -5.37
C TYR A 25 3.52 4.43 -4.80
N GLU A 26 2.45 4.60 -5.60
CA GLU A 26 1.18 5.17 -5.16
C GLU A 26 0.59 4.37 -3.99
N SER A 27 0.60 3.03 -4.08
CA SER A 27 0.07 2.17 -3.03
C SER A 27 0.80 2.36 -1.70
N GLY A 28 2.12 2.48 -1.74
CA GLY A 28 2.94 2.81 -0.57
C GLY A 28 2.68 4.22 -0.05
N THR A 29 2.51 5.20 -0.94
CA THR A 29 2.18 6.59 -0.55
C THR A 29 0.84 6.66 0.19
N MET A 30 -0.18 5.95 -0.31
CA MET A 30 -1.50 5.90 0.32
C MET A 30 -1.46 5.23 1.70
N LEU A 31 -0.70 4.13 1.86
CA LEU A 31 -0.54 3.48 3.16
C LEU A 31 0.23 4.39 4.15
N GLY A 32 1.29 5.04 3.69
CA GLY A 32 2.04 6.01 4.51
C GLY A 32 1.14 7.15 5.02
N GLY A 33 0.26 7.67 4.16
CA GLY A 33 -0.76 8.63 4.56
C GLY A 33 -1.70 8.10 5.66
N ALA A 34 -2.11 6.83 5.59
CA ALA A 34 -2.95 6.20 6.60
C ALA A 34 -2.24 6.06 7.95
N TYR A 35 -0.95 5.75 7.97
CA TYR A 35 -0.13 5.74 9.19
C TYR A 35 0.03 7.14 9.79
N VAL A 36 0.33 8.15 8.95
CA VAL A 36 0.46 9.55 9.41
C VAL A 36 -0.84 10.04 10.03
N ALA A 37 -1.99 9.74 9.43
CA ALA A 37 -3.29 10.12 9.98
C ALA A 37 -3.51 9.53 11.39
N ARG A 38 -3.13 8.27 11.61
CA ARG A 38 -3.23 7.61 12.91
C ARG A 38 -2.23 8.13 13.93
N MET A 39 -1.00 8.36 13.51
CA MET A 39 0.02 9.00 14.34
C MET A 39 -0.46 10.36 14.86
N ARG A 40 -1.18 11.14 14.03
CA ARG A 40 -1.80 12.42 14.42
C ARG A 40 -3.02 12.26 15.33
N ALA A 41 -3.79 11.18 15.18
CA ALA A 41 -4.96 10.89 16.02
C ALA A 41 -4.62 10.23 17.36
N ALA A 42 -3.42 9.66 17.50
CA ALA A 42 -3.00 8.94 18.71
C ALA A 42 -2.95 9.87 19.95
N THR A 43 -3.67 9.44 21.00
CA THR A 43 -3.78 10.15 22.28
C THR A 43 -2.65 9.83 23.25
N ASP A 44 -1.95 8.72 23.05
CA ASP A 44 -0.80 8.31 23.87
C ASP A 44 0.47 8.14 23.03
N ALA A 45 1.61 8.18 23.72
CA ALA A 45 2.92 8.13 23.09
C ALA A 45 3.25 6.75 22.49
N PHE A 46 2.68 5.68 23.05
CA PHE A 46 2.94 4.32 22.60
C PHE A 46 2.30 4.07 21.23
N GLU A 47 1.02 4.42 21.06
CA GLU A 47 0.33 4.32 19.78
C GLU A 47 0.96 5.25 18.73
N ARG A 48 1.36 6.47 19.11
CA ARG A 48 2.07 7.37 18.20
C ARG A 48 3.38 6.76 17.69
N GLU A 49 4.17 6.20 18.59
CA GLU A 49 5.45 5.57 18.26
C GLU A 49 5.26 4.31 17.41
N ARG A 50 4.21 3.53 17.67
CA ARG A 50 3.82 2.39 16.82
C ARG A 50 3.62 2.83 15.36
N TRP A 51 2.83 3.87 15.11
CA TRP A 51 2.57 4.36 13.75
C TRP A 51 3.81 5.01 13.11
N ARG A 52 4.64 5.68 13.92
CA ARG A 52 5.94 6.19 13.45
C ARG A 52 6.84 5.07 12.95
N ARG A 53 6.96 3.98 13.71
CA ARG A 53 7.77 2.81 13.31
C ARG A 53 7.21 2.12 12.06
N ALA A 54 5.89 2.01 11.95
CA ALA A 54 5.24 1.46 10.76
C ALA A 54 5.58 2.30 9.51
N LEU A 55 5.55 3.64 9.61
CA LEU A 55 5.95 4.53 8.52
C LEU A 55 7.42 4.36 8.14
N SER A 56 8.34 4.34 9.11
CA SER A 56 9.77 4.10 8.84
C SER A 56 10.04 2.72 8.23
N GLY A 57 9.29 1.69 8.63
CA GLY A 57 9.36 0.35 8.05
C GLY A 57 8.91 0.34 6.59
N LEU A 58 7.78 0.99 6.29
CA LEU A 58 7.28 1.14 4.93
C LEU A 58 8.25 1.89 4.01
N ASP A 59 8.82 3.00 4.49
CA ASP A 59 9.81 3.77 3.72
C ASP A 59 11.06 2.93 3.41
N SER A 60 11.50 2.12 4.37
CA SER A 60 12.65 1.22 4.22
C SER A 60 12.35 0.08 3.24
N GLU A 61 11.18 -0.55 3.35
CA GLU A 61 10.72 -1.58 2.42
C GLU A 61 10.63 -1.02 0.99
N ARG A 62 9.99 0.15 0.82
CA ARG A 62 9.86 0.80 -0.50
C ARG A 62 11.22 1.13 -1.11
N ALA A 63 12.19 1.60 -0.33
CA ALA A 63 13.53 1.89 -0.80
C ALA A 63 14.32 0.65 -1.23
N SER A 64 13.98 -0.53 -0.70
CA SER A 64 14.62 -1.80 -1.06
C SER A 64 14.12 -2.41 -2.37
N ILE A 65 12.96 -1.97 -2.87
CA ILE A 65 12.33 -2.50 -4.08
C ILE A 65 12.77 -1.65 -5.28
N VAL A 66 13.57 -2.25 -6.15
CA VAL A 66 14.11 -1.61 -7.35
C VAL A 66 13.07 -1.57 -8.48
N TYR A 67 13.29 -0.69 -9.46
CA TYR A 67 12.31 -0.39 -10.52
C TYR A 67 12.04 -1.55 -11.49
N ASP A 68 12.94 -2.52 -11.57
CA ASP A 68 12.85 -3.73 -12.41
C ASP A 68 12.44 -4.98 -11.60
N ASP A 69 12.28 -4.89 -10.28
CA ASP A 69 11.76 -5.98 -9.45
C ASP A 69 10.23 -6.05 -9.50
N ARG A 70 9.72 -6.51 -10.64
CA ARG A 70 8.29 -6.70 -10.90
C ARG A 70 7.61 -7.55 -9.83
N LYS A 71 8.25 -8.64 -9.40
CA LYS A 71 7.68 -9.56 -8.40
C LYS A 71 7.58 -8.87 -7.04
N GLY A 72 8.63 -8.14 -6.63
CA GLY A 72 8.64 -7.35 -5.41
C GLY A 72 7.58 -6.26 -5.41
N GLN A 73 7.48 -5.50 -6.50
CA GLN A 73 6.47 -4.44 -6.67
C GLN A 73 5.04 -4.97 -6.53
N ILE A 74 4.70 -6.06 -7.24
CA ILE A 74 3.37 -6.67 -7.17
C ILE A 74 3.07 -7.19 -5.76
N ALA A 75 4.04 -7.87 -5.13
CA ALA A 75 3.86 -8.43 -3.81
C ALA A 75 3.67 -7.35 -2.74
N ALA A 76 4.50 -6.30 -2.76
CA ALA A 76 4.40 -5.17 -1.85
C ALA A 76 3.10 -4.40 -2.05
N LYS A 77 2.73 -4.07 -3.29
CA LYS A 77 1.44 -3.44 -3.61
C LYS A 77 0.27 -4.19 -3.00
N ARG A 78 0.19 -5.52 -3.22
CA ARG A 78 -0.90 -6.35 -2.70
C ARG A 78 -0.96 -6.32 -1.17
N ARG A 79 0.20 -6.42 -0.50
CA ARG A 79 0.27 -6.34 0.97
C ARG A 79 -0.17 -4.98 1.48
N TRP A 80 0.35 -3.90 0.91
CA TRP A 80 0.06 -2.54 1.36
C TRP A 80 -1.39 -2.13 1.12
N ASP A 81 -1.98 -2.52 -0.02
CA ASP A 81 -3.42 -2.31 -0.28
C ASP A 81 -4.29 -3.09 0.71
N ALA A 82 -3.93 -4.35 1.01
CA ALA A 82 -4.65 -5.17 1.99
C ALA A 82 -4.57 -4.57 3.40
N GLU A 83 -3.39 -4.10 3.81
CA GLU A 83 -3.20 -3.43 5.08
C GLU A 83 -4.00 -2.13 5.15
N ARG A 84 -3.91 -1.26 4.13
CA ARG A 84 -4.71 -0.03 4.07
C ARG A 84 -6.21 -0.32 4.19
N LYS A 85 -6.69 -1.37 3.53
CA LYS A 85 -8.09 -1.80 3.63
C LYS A 85 -8.44 -2.27 5.05
N ALA A 86 -7.57 -3.04 5.70
CA ALA A 86 -7.77 -3.49 7.08
C ALA A 86 -7.82 -2.30 8.05
N LEU A 87 -6.95 -1.31 7.85
CA LEU A 87 -6.94 -0.06 8.60
C LEU A 87 -8.26 0.71 8.44
N VAL A 88 -8.74 0.90 7.21
CA VAL A 88 -10.04 1.55 6.95
C VAL A 88 -11.20 0.81 7.63
N ALA A 89 -11.20 -0.53 7.56
CA ALA A 89 -12.21 -1.35 8.22
C ALA A 89 -12.16 -1.20 9.76
N ALA A 90 -10.96 -1.12 10.35
CA ALA A 90 -10.78 -0.90 11.78
C ALA A 90 -11.26 0.49 12.24
N ASP A 91 -11.17 1.51 11.38
CA ASP A 91 -11.70 2.85 11.66
C ASP A 91 -13.23 2.93 11.57
N GLY A 92 -13.91 1.87 11.12
CA GLY A 92 -15.36 1.87 10.89
C GLY A 92 -15.81 2.76 9.73
N ARG A 93 -14.89 3.23 8.88
CA ARG A 93 -15.21 4.03 7.69
C ARG A 93 -15.59 3.10 6.54
N LYS A 94 -16.83 3.18 6.07
CA LYS A 94 -17.29 2.54 4.82
C LYS A 94 -17.14 3.47 3.64
#